data_AF-A0A2E3WWT0-F1
#
_entry.id   AF-A0A2E3WWT0-F1
#
_cell.length_a   1.000
_cell.length_b   1.000
_cell.length_c   1.000
_cell.angle_alpha   90.00
_cell.angle_beta   90.00
_cell.angle_gamma   90.00
#
_symmetry.space_group_name_H-M   'P 1'
#
loop_
_entity.id
_entity.type
_entity.pdbx_description
1 polymer ?
#
loop_
_entity_poly.entity_id
_entity_poly.type
_entity_poly.pdbx_seq_one_letter_code
_entity_poly.pdbx_strand_id
1 'polypeptide(L)'
;MVYTVVFFQLLIMTFLFIGNLSGWVHQQWLGQNRCIESLSSIQKSINKQILRVQSYNKKAKKLNRSFIKWQGISIAALAAGNMPLFSRAQQKLLKIKAQQLAIKGKQQIAIQQAHLENQMARQDTLREFNQSKQIRPIQLSAIPLSIEGKPFWSVAPEYHRVDDFESAQNLTMTWEYSSPMGKIVKRLFPFKGWIRHQCEVSQIKKEGKWIPQLTKAF
;
A
#
# COMPACT_ATOMS: atom_id res chain seq x y z
N MET A 1 56.66 -25.48 19.81
CA MET A 1 56.37 -24.03 19.74
C MET A 1 55.66 -23.58 18.45
N VAL A 2 55.80 -24.25 17.31
CA VAL A 2 55.14 -23.84 16.05
C VAL A 2 53.62 -24.08 16.07
N TYR A 3 53.17 -25.21 16.61
CA TYR A 3 51.74 -25.58 16.67
C TYR A 3 50.88 -24.63 17.53
N THR A 4 51.43 -24.07 18.60
CA THR A 4 50.74 -23.13 19.49
C THR A 4 50.45 -21.79 18.82
N VAL A 5 51.36 -21.32 17.95
CA VAL A 5 51.17 -20.06 17.20
C VAL A 5 50.12 -20.21 16.11
N VAL A 6 50.13 -21.33 15.38
CA VAL A 6 49.15 -21.64 14.32
C VAL A 6 47.75 -21.82 14.90
N PHE A 7 47.63 -22.52 16.04
CA PHE A 7 46.34 -22.72 16.71
C PHE A 7 45.73 -21.40 17.21
N PHE A 8 46.54 -20.50 17.75
CA PHE A 8 46.09 -19.19 18.22
C PHE A 8 45.66 -18.29 17.05
N GLN A 9 46.38 -18.31 15.93
CA GLN A 9 45.99 -17.60 14.71
C GLN A 9 44.68 -18.11 14.12
N LEU A 10 44.48 -19.43 14.10
CA LEU A 10 43.21 -20.05 13.66
C LEU A 10 42.06 -19.63 14.58
N LEU A 11 42.26 -19.67 15.90
CA LEU A 11 41.25 -19.22 16.88
C LEU A 11 40.84 -17.77 16.67
N ILE A 12 41.80 -16.87 16.50
CA ILE A 12 41.54 -15.44 16.22
C ILE A 12 40.76 -15.30 14.90
N MET A 13 41.16 -16.00 13.85
CA MET A 13 40.46 -15.95 12.56
C MET A 13 39.02 -16.47 12.69
N THR A 14 38.78 -17.58 13.39
CA THR A 14 37.42 -18.08 13.64
C THR A 14 36.58 -17.12 14.47
N PHE A 15 37.13 -16.51 15.52
CA PHE A 15 36.40 -15.53 16.34
C PHE A 15 36.04 -14.28 15.53
N LEU A 16 36.97 -13.77 14.74
CA LEU A 16 36.72 -12.65 13.83
C LEU A 16 35.66 -13.03 12.78
N PHE A 17 35.70 -14.25 12.25
CA PHE A 17 34.72 -14.71 11.26
C PHE A 17 33.31 -14.79 11.85
N ILE A 18 33.16 -15.43 13.02
CA ILE A 18 31.87 -15.57 13.72
C ILE A 18 31.30 -14.20 14.11
N GLY A 19 32.13 -13.29 14.61
CA GLY A 19 31.71 -11.93 14.98
C GLY A 19 31.26 -11.08 13.79
N ASN A 20 31.86 -11.27 12.61
CA ASN A 20 31.38 -10.60 11.39
C ASN A 20 30.10 -11.23 10.86
N LEU A 21 29.94 -12.55 11.00
CA LEU A 21 28.73 -13.27 10.59
C LEU A 21 27.52 -12.82 11.42
N SER A 22 27.68 -12.70 12.75
CA SER A 22 26.62 -12.21 13.63
C SER A 22 26.25 -10.75 13.35
N GLY A 23 27.23 -9.89 13.05
CA GLY A 23 26.99 -8.51 12.63
C GLY A 23 26.21 -8.42 11.31
N TRP A 24 26.52 -9.29 10.35
CA TRP A 24 25.80 -9.41 9.07
C TRP A 24 24.34 -9.82 9.29
N VAL A 25 24.11 -10.89 10.04
CA VAL A 25 22.76 -11.39 10.35
C VAL A 25 21.94 -10.31 11.07
N HIS A 26 22.55 -9.59 12.02
CA HIS A 26 21.87 -8.53 12.76
C HIS A 26 21.47 -7.35 11.85
N GLN A 27 22.36 -6.89 10.96
CA GLN A 27 22.03 -5.81 10.03
C GLN A 27 20.96 -6.22 9.01
N GLN A 28 21.02 -7.45 8.52
CA GLN A 28 20.01 -7.98 7.62
C GLN A 28 18.64 -8.03 8.30
N TRP A 29 18.58 -8.53 9.54
CA TRP A 29 17.35 -8.59 10.33
C TRP A 29 16.77 -7.21 10.62
N LEU A 30 17.62 -6.23 10.99
CA LEU A 30 17.18 -4.85 11.22
C LEU A 30 16.62 -4.19 9.95
N GLY A 31 17.28 -4.37 8.81
CA GLY A 31 16.83 -3.82 7.52
C GLY A 31 15.50 -4.43 7.08
N GLN A 32 15.36 -5.76 7.19
CA GLN A 32 14.11 -6.46 6.90
C GLN A 32 12.97 -6.00 7.80
N ASN A 33 13.17 -5.94 9.13
CA ASN A 33 12.13 -5.51 10.06
C ASN A 33 11.67 -4.08 9.81
N ARG A 34 12.60 -3.14 9.62
CA ARG A 34 12.26 -1.75 9.29
C ARG A 34 11.47 -1.67 8.00
N CYS A 35 11.87 -2.45 6.99
CA CYS A 35 11.12 -2.46 5.75
C CYS A 35 9.68 -2.99 5.95
N ILE A 36 9.53 -4.12 6.63
CA ILE A 36 8.21 -4.72 6.91
C ILE A 36 7.34 -3.71 7.66
N GLU A 37 7.89 -3.07 8.68
CA GLU A 37 7.19 -2.09 9.51
C GLU A 37 6.75 -0.87 8.69
N SER A 38 7.66 -0.26 7.93
CA SER A 38 7.36 0.91 7.09
C SER A 38 6.33 0.57 6.01
N LEU A 39 6.51 -0.51 5.26
CA LEU A 39 5.59 -0.92 4.20
C LEU A 39 4.20 -1.28 4.75
N SER A 40 4.14 -2.01 5.86
CA SER A 40 2.88 -2.32 6.55
C SER A 40 2.19 -1.05 7.06
N SER A 41 2.93 -0.09 7.60
CA SER A 41 2.39 1.20 8.06
C SER A 41 1.76 1.99 6.91
N ILE A 42 2.48 2.14 5.79
CA ILE A 42 1.96 2.79 4.57
C ILE A 42 0.68 2.07 4.11
N GLN A 43 0.71 0.75 4.02
CA GLN A 43 -0.44 -0.04 3.55
C GLN A 43 -1.65 0.07 4.47
N LYS A 44 -1.44 0.14 5.80
CA LYS A 44 -2.51 0.34 6.79
C LYS A 44 -3.15 1.73 6.66
N SER A 45 -2.34 2.77 6.43
CA SER A 45 -2.82 4.14 6.23
C SER A 45 -3.76 4.22 5.03
N ILE A 46 -3.30 3.70 3.87
CA ILE A 46 -4.08 3.66 2.63
C ILE A 46 -5.36 2.81 2.80
N ASN A 47 -5.30 1.71 3.56
CA ASN A 47 -6.46 0.84 3.79
C ASN A 47 -7.65 1.60 4.38
N LYS A 48 -7.40 2.57 5.27
CA LYS A 48 -8.47 3.41 5.86
C LYS A 48 -9.27 4.14 4.77
N GLN A 49 -8.58 4.71 3.79
CA GLN A 49 -9.22 5.44 2.70
C GLN A 49 -9.92 4.49 1.72
N ILE A 50 -9.33 3.32 1.45
CA ILE A 50 -9.99 2.28 0.64
C ILE A 50 -11.31 1.83 1.29
N LEU A 51 -11.32 1.60 2.60
CA LEU A 51 -12.54 1.24 3.34
C LEU A 51 -13.61 2.33 3.27
N ARG A 52 -13.21 3.62 3.30
CA ARG A 52 -14.12 4.74 3.10
C ARG A 52 -14.74 4.73 1.70
N VAL A 53 -13.94 4.55 0.65
CA VAL A 53 -14.43 4.44 -0.74
C VAL A 53 -15.42 3.28 -0.87
N GLN A 54 -15.11 2.12 -0.28
CA GLN A 54 -16.03 0.97 -0.25
C GLN A 54 -17.36 1.27 0.46
N SER A 55 -17.32 2.03 1.56
CA SER A 55 -18.53 2.44 2.27
C SER A 55 -19.43 3.34 1.38
N TYR A 56 -18.81 4.21 0.59
CA TYR A 56 -19.50 5.07 -0.36
C TYR A 56 -20.08 4.27 -1.54
N ASN A 57 -19.40 3.22 -2.00
CA ASN A 57 -19.92 2.32 -3.04
C ASN A 57 -21.21 1.63 -2.62
N LYS A 58 -21.31 1.15 -1.38
CA LYS A 58 -22.55 0.56 -0.85
C LYS A 58 -23.71 1.55 -0.91
N LYS A 59 -23.45 2.83 -0.62
CA LYS A 59 -24.44 3.90 -0.73
C LYS A 59 -24.78 4.22 -2.19
N ALA A 60 -23.78 4.32 -3.06
CA ALA A 60 -23.95 4.55 -4.50
C ALA A 60 -24.84 3.48 -5.14
N LYS A 61 -24.60 2.20 -4.85
CA LYS A 61 -25.41 1.07 -5.33
C LYS A 61 -26.87 1.15 -4.88
N LYS A 62 -27.12 1.54 -3.61
CA LYS A 62 -28.49 1.75 -3.10
C LYS A 62 -29.18 2.92 -3.81
N LEU A 63 -28.47 4.03 -4.04
CA LEU A 63 -29.00 5.17 -4.77
C LEU A 63 -29.29 4.81 -6.23
N ASN A 64 -28.43 4.03 -6.88
CA ASN A 64 -28.63 3.61 -8.26
C ASN A 64 -29.89 2.73 -8.42
N ARG A 65 -30.10 1.77 -7.52
CA ARG A 65 -31.35 0.99 -7.46
C ARG A 65 -32.57 1.88 -7.26
N SER A 66 -32.45 2.90 -6.41
CA SER A 66 -33.54 3.84 -6.14
C SER A 66 -33.81 4.73 -7.36
N PHE A 67 -32.76 5.15 -8.07
CA PHE A 67 -32.84 5.91 -9.30
C PHE A 67 -33.63 5.15 -10.36
N ILE A 68 -33.24 3.90 -10.67
CA ILE A 68 -33.92 3.03 -11.63
C ILE A 68 -35.40 2.85 -11.25
N LYS A 69 -35.69 2.61 -9.97
CA LYS A 69 -37.06 2.47 -9.48
C LYS A 69 -37.91 3.72 -9.73
N TRP A 70 -37.42 4.90 -9.33
CA TRP A 70 -38.17 6.16 -9.50
C TRP A 70 -38.26 6.61 -10.96
N GLN A 71 -37.27 6.24 -11.78
CA GLN A 71 -37.30 6.45 -13.22
C GLN A 71 -38.42 5.62 -13.87
N GLY A 72 -38.54 4.34 -13.51
CA GLY A 72 -39.65 3.49 -13.96
C GLY A 72 -41.02 4.02 -13.53
N ILE A 73 -41.15 4.46 -12.27
CA ILE A 73 -42.40 5.08 -11.77
C ILE A 73 -42.73 6.36 -12.55
N SER A 74 -41.72 7.21 -12.84
CA SER A 74 -41.94 8.43 -13.61
C SER A 74 -42.45 8.13 -15.02
N ILE A 75 -41.88 7.13 -15.71
CA ILE A 75 -42.29 6.76 -17.06
C ILE A 75 -43.72 6.21 -17.05
N ALA A 76 -44.03 5.32 -16.10
CA ALA A 76 -45.37 4.76 -15.96
C ALA A 76 -46.43 5.83 -15.61
N ALA A 77 -46.10 6.75 -14.71
CA ALA A 77 -47.00 7.85 -14.33
C ALA A 77 -47.28 8.80 -15.50
N LEU A 78 -46.27 9.08 -16.34
CA LEU A 78 -46.43 9.88 -17.56
C LEU A 78 -47.34 9.17 -18.56
N ALA A 79 -47.10 7.87 -18.82
CA ALA A 79 -47.92 7.08 -19.73
C ALA A 79 -49.38 6.95 -19.26
N ALA A 80 -49.61 6.89 -17.95
CA ALA A 80 -50.94 6.83 -17.35
C ALA A 80 -51.63 8.20 -17.20
N GLY A 81 -51.00 9.31 -17.62
CA GLY A 81 -51.54 10.67 -17.45
C GLY A 81 -51.61 11.16 -16.00
N ASN A 82 -50.99 10.46 -15.04
CA ASN A 82 -51.00 10.82 -13.63
C ASN A 82 -49.91 11.86 -13.31
N MET A 83 -50.20 13.12 -13.64
CA MET A 83 -49.28 14.25 -13.48
C MET A 83 -48.80 14.49 -12.02
N PRO A 84 -49.65 14.37 -10.98
CA PRO A 84 -49.18 14.49 -9.60
C PRO A 84 -48.12 13.44 -9.23
N LEU A 85 -48.32 12.18 -9.65
CA LEU A 85 -47.35 11.11 -9.40
C LEU A 85 -46.06 11.31 -10.20
N PHE A 86 -46.18 11.78 -11.45
CA PHE A 86 -45.03 12.14 -12.29
C PHE A 86 -44.17 13.24 -11.64
N SER A 87 -44.77 14.35 -11.21
CA SER A 87 -44.07 15.46 -10.55
C SER A 87 -43.37 14.99 -9.27
N ARG A 88 -44.04 14.18 -8.45
CA ARG A 88 -43.45 13.59 -7.23
C ARG A 88 -42.26 12.68 -7.57
N ALA A 89 -42.35 11.86 -8.62
CA ALA A 89 -41.25 11.00 -9.05
C ALA A 89 -40.06 11.82 -9.55
N GLN A 90 -40.28 12.90 -10.31
CA GLN A 90 -39.24 13.80 -10.77
C GLN A 90 -38.52 14.51 -9.62
N GLN A 91 -39.25 15.01 -8.62
CA GLN A 91 -38.64 15.58 -7.41
C GLN A 91 -37.75 14.57 -6.67
N LYS A 92 -38.19 13.30 -6.57
CA LYS A 92 -37.39 12.23 -5.97
C LYS A 92 -36.14 11.93 -6.80
N LEU A 93 -36.25 11.89 -8.13
CA LEU A 93 -35.10 11.70 -9.02
C LEU A 93 -34.07 12.82 -8.87
N LEU A 94 -34.50 14.08 -8.81
CA LEU A 94 -33.61 15.23 -8.56
C LEU A 94 -32.86 15.09 -7.23
N LYS A 95 -33.57 14.73 -6.16
CA LYS A 95 -32.94 14.48 -4.85
C LYS A 95 -31.90 13.35 -4.92
N ILE A 96 -32.20 12.26 -5.63
CA ILE A 96 -31.27 11.14 -5.80
C ILE A 96 -30.04 11.59 -6.59
N LYS A 97 -30.19 12.34 -7.69
CA LYS A 97 -29.08 12.90 -8.47
C LYS A 97 -28.16 13.79 -7.63
N ALA A 98 -28.73 14.66 -6.79
CA ALA A 98 -27.96 15.50 -5.87
C ALA A 98 -27.15 14.65 -4.86
N GLN A 99 -27.76 13.60 -4.29
CA GLN A 99 -27.06 12.67 -3.40
C GLN A 99 -25.95 11.88 -4.11
N GLN A 100 -26.18 11.51 -5.37
CA GLN A 100 -25.20 10.84 -6.22
C GLN A 100 -23.96 11.72 -6.46
N LEU A 101 -24.16 12.99 -6.82
CA LEU A 101 -23.08 13.97 -6.98
C LEU A 101 -22.28 14.16 -5.69
N ALA A 102 -22.96 14.29 -4.55
CA ALA A 102 -22.29 14.43 -3.26
C ALA A 102 -21.43 13.20 -2.90
N ILE A 103 -21.89 11.99 -3.23
CA ILE A 103 -21.10 10.76 -3.04
C ILE A 103 -19.89 10.73 -3.96
N LYS A 104 -20.07 11.10 -5.24
CA LYS A 104 -18.97 11.17 -6.22
C LYS A 104 -17.84 12.08 -5.72
N GLY A 105 -18.18 13.28 -5.26
CA GLY A 105 -17.20 14.20 -4.67
C GLY A 105 -16.49 13.61 -3.44
N LYS A 106 -17.23 12.98 -2.52
CA LYS A 106 -16.65 12.33 -1.34
C LYS A 106 -15.71 11.17 -1.69
N GLN A 107 -16.03 10.40 -2.73
CA GLN A 107 -15.17 9.33 -3.23
C GLN A 107 -13.88 9.88 -3.83
N GLN A 108 -13.98 10.91 -4.68
CA GLN A 108 -12.80 11.55 -5.28
C GLN A 108 -11.87 12.13 -4.21
N ILE A 109 -12.42 12.80 -3.19
CA ILE A 109 -11.64 13.31 -2.06
C ILE A 109 -10.95 12.16 -1.31
N ALA A 110 -11.64 11.06 -1.03
CA ALA A 110 -11.04 9.92 -0.33
C ALA A 110 -9.91 9.26 -1.15
N ILE A 111 -10.07 9.16 -2.47
CA ILE A 111 -9.03 8.64 -3.38
C ILE A 111 -7.82 9.59 -3.39
N GLN A 112 -8.04 10.90 -3.52
CA GLN A 112 -6.96 11.89 -3.49
C GLN A 112 -6.22 11.91 -2.15
N GLN A 113 -6.95 11.82 -1.03
CA GLN A 113 -6.35 11.69 0.29
C GLN A 113 -5.48 10.43 0.41
N ALA A 114 -5.93 9.31 -0.15
CA ALA A 114 -5.13 8.09 -0.16
C ALA A 114 -3.83 8.25 -0.96
N HIS A 115 -3.88 8.95 -2.11
CA HIS A 115 -2.67 9.26 -2.89
C HIS A 115 -1.71 10.17 -2.12
N LEU A 116 -2.22 11.21 -1.46
CA LEU A 116 -1.40 12.12 -0.65
C LEU A 116 -0.78 11.41 0.55
N GLU A 117 -1.57 10.61 1.28
CA GLU A 117 -1.09 9.81 2.41
C GLU A 117 0.01 8.81 1.96
N ASN A 118 -0.14 8.17 0.80
CA ASN A 118 0.89 7.31 0.22
C ASN A 118 2.18 8.10 -0.09
N GLN A 119 2.06 9.27 -0.73
CA GLN A 119 3.20 10.12 -1.06
C GLN A 119 3.94 10.61 0.18
N MET A 120 3.23 11.10 1.19
CA MET A 120 3.83 11.56 2.45
C MET A 120 4.51 10.41 3.18
N ALA A 121 3.82 9.28 3.37
CA ALA A 121 4.38 8.13 4.07
C ALA A 121 5.60 7.54 3.33
N ARG A 122 5.64 7.65 2.00
CA ARG A 122 6.82 7.34 1.18
C ARG A 122 7.99 8.28 1.47
N GLN A 123 7.75 9.58 1.54
CA GLN A 123 8.80 10.56 1.85
C GLN A 123 9.34 10.37 3.27
N ASP A 124 8.46 10.14 4.25
CA ASP A 124 8.84 9.89 5.64
C ASP A 124 9.67 8.61 5.77
N THR A 125 9.24 7.52 5.13
CA THR A 125 9.99 6.25 5.11
C THR A 125 11.38 6.43 4.51
N LEU A 126 11.49 7.17 3.40
CA LEU A 126 12.80 7.47 2.79
C LEU A 126 13.67 8.32 3.72
N ARG A 127 13.08 9.29 4.43
CA ARG A 127 13.79 10.14 5.38
C ARG A 127 14.29 9.36 6.59
N GLU A 128 13.45 8.53 7.20
CA GLU A 128 13.80 7.67 8.34
C GLU A 128 14.91 6.68 7.98
N PHE A 129 14.82 6.07 6.79
CA PHE A 129 15.87 5.17 6.31
C PHE A 129 17.18 5.92 6.03
N ASN A 130 17.15 7.13 5.45
CA ASN A 130 18.35 7.93 5.18
C ASN A 130 19.08 8.40 6.45
N GLN A 131 18.40 8.48 7.61
CA GLN A 131 19.05 8.78 8.89
C GLN A 131 19.95 7.62 9.37
N SER A 132 19.75 6.41 8.87
CA SER A 132 20.62 5.27 9.18
C SER A 132 21.93 5.36 8.37
N LYS A 133 23.05 5.61 9.06
CA LYS A 133 24.38 5.65 8.41
C LYS A 133 24.82 4.31 7.81
N GLN A 134 24.15 3.21 8.17
CA GLN A 134 24.54 1.84 7.78
C GLN A 134 23.60 1.22 6.74
N ILE A 135 22.36 1.73 6.64
CA ILE A 135 21.30 1.20 5.76
C ILE A 135 20.74 2.38 4.99
N ARG A 136 20.75 2.33 3.65
CA ARG A 136 20.17 3.37 2.81
C ARG A 136 19.03 2.81 1.95
N PRO A 137 17.93 3.54 1.79
CA PRO A 137 16.89 3.17 0.84
C PRO A 137 17.37 3.54 -0.57
N ILE A 138 17.10 2.67 -1.54
CA ILE A 138 17.42 2.94 -2.96
C ILE A 138 16.16 3.40 -3.69
N GLN A 139 15.09 2.65 -3.46
CA GLN A 139 13.86 2.82 -4.21
C GLN A 139 12.69 2.35 -3.35
N LEU A 140 11.71 3.22 -3.18
CA LEU A 140 10.38 2.83 -2.75
C LEU A 140 9.48 2.98 -3.97
N SER A 141 8.94 1.89 -4.49
CA SER A 141 7.98 1.88 -5.59
C SER A 141 6.61 1.53 -5.04
N ALA A 142 5.62 2.36 -5.35
CA ALA A 142 4.23 2.10 -5.03
C ALA A 142 3.47 2.07 -6.35
N ILE A 143 2.83 0.95 -6.66
CA ILE A 143 1.87 0.94 -7.76
C ILE A 143 0.69 1.82 -7.32
N PRO A 144 0.24 2.78 -8.16
CA PRO A 144 -0.79 3.74 -7.76
C PRO A 144 -2.05 3.03 -7.26
N LEU A 145 -2.74 3.68 -6.31
CA LEU A 145 -4.05 3.22 -5.86
C LEU A 145 -4.97 3.03 -7.06
N SER A 146 -5.23 1.78 -7.43
CA SER A 146 -5.91 1.43 -8.68
C SER A 146 -7.34 1.01 -8.38
N ILE A 147 -8.27 1.91 -8.69
CA ILE A 147 -9.71 1.71 -8.48
C ILE A 147 -10.41 2.13 -9.77
N GLU A 148 -11.23 1.25 -10.33
CA GLU A 148 -11.98 1.50 -11.56
C GLU A 148 -13.37 2.05 -11.23
N GLY A 149 -13.81 3.08 -11.94
CA GLY A 149 -15.18 3.58 -11.87
C GLY A 149 -16.07 2.94 -12.93
N LYS A 150 -17.09 2.17 -12.53
CA LYS A 150 -18.12 1.62 -13.43
C LYS A 150 -19.50 2.20 -13.11
N PRO A 151 -20.38 2.50 -14.08
CA PRO A 151 -20.12 2.99 -15.44
C PRO A 151 -19.91 4.51 -15.48
N PHE A 152 -19.12 5.01 -16.45
CA PHE A 152 -18.65 6.41 -16.52
C PHE A 152 -19.78 7.45 -16.67
N TRP A 153 -20.88 7.07 -17.34
CA TRP A 153 -22.04 7.93 -17.58
C TRP A 153 -22.96 8.06 -16.36
N SER A 154 -22.73 7.28 -15.30
CA SER A 154 -23.49 7.41 -14.07
C SER A 154 -23.11 8.70 -13.34
N VAL A 155 -24.12 9.43 -12.87
CA VAL A 155 -23.93 10.59 -11.98
C VAL A 155 -23.28 10.18 -10.65
N ALA A 156 -23.40 8.90 -10.25
CA ALA A 156 -22.59 8.26 -9.22
C ALA A 156 -22.00 6.95 -9.77
N PRO A 157 -20.78 6.96 -10.32
CA PRO A 157 -20.10 5.73 -10.70
C PRO A 157 -19.87 4.87 -9.45
N GLU A 158 -20.13 3.58 -9.56
CA GLU A 158 -19.72 2.59 -8.59
C GLU A 158 -18.23 2.33 -8.77
N TYR A 159 -17.44 2.56 -7.73
CA TYR A 159 -16.02 2.25 -7.80
C TYR A 159 -15.80 0.80 -7.41
N HIS A 160 -15.08 0.04 -8.21
CA HIS A 160 -14.64 -1.31 -7.88
C HIS A 160 -13.13 -1.34 -7.86
N ARG A 161 -12.56 -2.24 -7.07
CA ARG A 161 -11.12 -2.50 -7.17
C ARG A 161 -10.86 -3.13 -8.53
N VAL A 162 -9.74 -2.77 -9.15
CA VAL A 162 -9.31 -3.39 -10.41
C VAL A 162 -9.12 -4.90 -10.22
N ASP A 163 -9.25 -5.65 -11.30
CA ASP A 163 -8.83 -7.06 -11.31
C ASP A 163 -7.31 -7.13 -11.00
N ASP A 164 -6.87 -8.19 -10.33
CA ASP A 164 -5.51 -8.33 -9.79
C ASP A 164 -5.09 -7.17 -8.86
N PHE A 165 -6.04 -6.68 -8.05
CA PHE A 165 -5.80 -5.61 -7.08
C PHE A 165 -4.60 -5.87 -6.16
N GLU A 166 -4.30 -7.12 -5.85
CA GLU A 166 -3.14 -7.48 -5.03
C GLU A 166 -1.88 -6.97 -5.72
N SER A 167 -1.62 -7.41 -6.96
CA SER A 167 -0.54 -6.91 -7.80
C SER A 167 -0.61 -5.40 -8.01
N ALA A 168 -1.80 -4.84 -8.24
CA ALA A 168 -1.96 -3.41 -8.45
C ALA A 168 -1.74 -2.56 -7.18
N GLN A 169 -1.66 -3.16 -5.99
CA GLN A 169 -1.40 -2.48 -4.72
C GLN A 169 -0.07 -2.89 -4.07
N ASN A 170 0.84 -3.49 -4.84
CA ASN A 170 2.13 -3.85 -4.29
C ASN A 170 2.96 -2.60 -4.00
N LEU A 171 3.41 -2.51 -2.75
CA LEU A 171 4.44 -1.59 -2.31
C LEU A 171 5.74 -2.38 -2.23
N THR A 172 6.73 -1.93 -2.99
CA THR A 172 8.06 -2.55 -3.02
C THR A 172 9.08 -1.55 -2.50
N MET A 173 9.89 -1.98 -1.55
CA MET A 173 11.02 -1.21 -1.08
C MET A 173 12.32 -1.99 -1.33
N THR A 174 13.30 -1.29 -1.87
CA THR A 174 14.66 -1.78 -2.07
C THR A 174 15.59 -0.97 -1.18
N TRP A 175 16.44 -1.65 -0.44
CA TRP A 175 17.40 -1.06 0.48
C TRP A 175 18.77 -1.70 0.32
N GLU A 176 19.79 -0.97 0.74
CA GLU A 176 21.19 -1.37 0.66
C GLU A 176 21.86 -1.15 2.02
N TYR A 177 22.75 -2.04 2.43
CA TYR A 177 23.60 -1.81 3.61
C TYR A 177 25.07 -2.04 3.31
N SER A 178 25.91 -1.32 4.05
CA SER A 178 27.36 -1.48 3.97
C SER A 178 27.79 -2.68 4.80
N SER A 179 28.64 -3.56 4.25
CA SER A 179 29.18 -4.70 4.99
C SER A 179 29.67 -4.30 6.40
N PRO A 180 29.19 -4.95 7.48
CA PRO A 180 29.56 -4.66 8.86
C PRO A 180 30.99 -5.10 9.22
N MET A 181 31.82 -5.47 8.23
CA MET A 181 33.21 -5.83 8.47
C MET A 181 33.90 -4.83 9.41
N GLY A 182 34.38 -5.35 10.53
CA GLY A 182 35.14 -4.56 11.50
C GLY A 182 36.38 -3.92 10.87
N LYS A 183 36.90 -2.84 11.48
CA LYS A 183 38.07 -2.09 10.94
C LYS A 183 39.26 -3.01 10.60
N ILE A 184 39.49 -4.05 11.40
CA ILE A 184 40.58 -5.02 11.23
C ILE A 184 40.34 -5.89 9.99
N VAL A 185 39.13 -6.44 9.83
CA VAL A 185 38.79 -7.28 8.67
C VAL A 185 38.71 -6.46 7.38
N LYS A 186 38.27 -5.19 7.44
CA LYS A 186 38.32 -4.27 6.28
C LYS A 186 39.74 -3.97 5.79
N ARG A 187 40.75 -4.02 6.68
CA ARG A 187 42.16 -3.87 6.27
C ARG A 187 42.68 -5.11 5.57
N LEU A 188 42.23 -6.29 5.99
CA LEU A 188 42.65 -7.58 5.40
C LEU A 188 41.89 -7.90 4.10
N PHE A 189 40.61 -7.55 4.05
CA PHE A 189 39.72 -7.73 2.90
C PHE A 189 39.00 -6.42 2.61
N PRO A 190 39.54 -5.56 1.73
CA PRO A 190 38.94 -4.28 1.38
C PRO A 190 37.71 -4.50 0.47
N PHE A 191 36.64 -5.08 1.00
CA PHE A 191 35.37 -5.16 0.32
C PHE A 191 34.59 -3.85 0.53
N LYS A 192 34.45 -3.07 -0.53
CA LYS A 192 33.53 -1.92 -0.60
C LYS A 192 32.37 -2.30 -1.51
N GLY A 193 31.39 -3.00 -0.93
CA GLY A 193 30.15 -3.35 -1.63
C GLY A 193 28.95 -3.01 -0.77
N TRP A 194 27.89 -2.58 -1.44
CA TRP A 194 26.55 -2.47 -0.85
C TRP A 194 25.80 -3.74 -1.20
N ILE A 195 25.18 -4.38 -0.21
CA ILE A 195 24.33 -5.55 -0.47
C ILE A 195 22.90 -5.04 -0.61
N ARG A 196 22.30 -5.33 -1.76
CA ARG A 196 20.95 -4.92 -2.10
C ARG A 196 19.95 -5.98 -1.66
N HIS A 197 18.88 -5.51 -1.03
CA HIS A 197 17.78 -6.31 -0.52
C HIS A 197 16.45 -5.67 -0.93
N GLN A 198 15.40 -6.49 -1.00
CA GLN A 198 14.08 -6.05 -1.43
C GLN A 198 12.99 -6.71 -0.61
N CYS A 199 11.95 -5.94 -0.34
CA CYS A 199 10.79 -6.35 0.42
C CYS A 199 9.54 -5.81 -0.28
N GLU A 200 8.49 -6.61 -0.27
CA GLU A 200 7.25 -6.35 -0.98
C GLU A 200 6.08 -6.67 -0.07
N VAL A 201 5.16 -5.70 0.06
CA VAL A 201 3.91 -5.84 0.81
C VAL A 201 2.77 -5.57 -0.14
N SER A 202 1.75 -6.43 -0.09
CA SER A 202 0.50 -6.29 -0.83
C SER A 202 -0.70 -6.25 0.11
N GLN A 203 -1.88 -5.92 -0.41
CA GLN A 203 -3.12 -6.23 0.31
C GLN A 203 -3.66 -7.57 -0.15
N ILE A 204 -3.85 -8.49 0.80
CA ILE A 204 -4.43 -9.80 0.54
C ILE A 204 -5.78 -9.89 1.24
N LYS A 205 -6.74 -10.57 0.60
CA LYS A 205 -8.07 -10.80 1.16
C LYS A 205 -8.05 -12.03 2.07
N LYS A 206 -8.18 -11.82 3.38
CA LYS A 206 -8.31 -12.88 4.38
C LYS A 206 -9.63 -12.74 5.13
N GLU A 207 -10.44 -13.81 5.15
CA GLU A 207 -11.74 -13.83 5.86
C GLU A 207 -12.67 -12.65 5.48
N GLY A 208 -12.64 -12.25 4.20
CA GLY A 208 -13.43 -11.12 3.71
C GLY A 208 -12.88 -9.73 4.10
N LYS A 209 -11.77 -9.65 4.81
CA LYS A 209 -11.06 -8.40 5.14
C LYS A 209 -9.76 -8.30 4.35
N TRP A 210 -9.41 -7.06 3.97
CA TRP A 210 -8.14 -6.80 3.30
C TRP A 210 -7.11 -6.40 4.33
N ILE A 211 -6.05 -7.20 4.41
CA ILE A 211 -4.96 -7.02 5.36
C ILE A 211 -3.65 -6.85 4.60
N PRO A 212 -2.73 -6.02 5.10
CA PRO A 212 -1.38 -5.96 4.56
C PRO A 212 -0.69 -7.31 4.81
N GLN A 213 -0.04 -7.86 3.80
CA GLN A 213 0.74 -9.07 3.91
C GLN A 213 2.04 -8.93 3.12
N LEU A 214 3.13 -9.40 3.73
CA LEU A 214 4.43 -9.51 3.08
C LEU A 214 4.34 -10.61 2.02
N THR A 215 4.63 -10.26 0.77
CA THR A 215 4.64 -11.23 -0.35
C THR A 215 6.05 -11.73 -0.63
N LYS A 216 7.07 -10.85 -0.51
CA LYS A 216 8.47 -11.20 -0.73
C LYS A 216 9.38 -10.43 0.22
N ALA A 217 10.43 -11.11 0.71
CA ALA A 217 11.57 -10.48 1.36
C ALA A 217 12.83 -11.25 0.96
N PHE A 218 13.79 -10.54 0.37
CA PHE A 218 15.09 -11.02 -0.04
C PHE A 218 16.14 -10.19 0.67
#